data_AF-A0A2S2KUC2-F1
#
_entry.id   AF-A0A2S2KUC2-F1
#
_cell.length_a   1.000
_cell.length_b   1.000
_cell.length_c   1.000
_cell.angle_alpha   90.00
_cell.angle_beta   90.00
_cell.angle_gamma   90.00
#
_symmetry.space_group_name_H-M   'P 1'
#
loop_
_entity.id
_entity.type
_entity.pdbx_description
1 polymer ?
#
loop_
_entity_poly.entity_id
_entity_poly.type
_entity_poly.pdbx_seq_one_letter_code
_entity_poly.pdbx_strand_id
1 'polypeptide(L)'
;MNRLEIIKEIHDLTIKEKKKKIREQIRGRLINKNFINSEKSFFDEWGKSENKVTGEQWHQFVRLATNFDEFMYMFQRVNCLVSRYRKSTDGYFKAKFQSGIAELPDRSSELQQIFTFSREYFEIYKKIINRMNFGQNKIDFTGAIRGKINWSETIKNSYTNFPSSFKTYEWKRKFDVPENVLLVWICIWLNKQIEKLLQENFKDPLDFDEIKKLKEISLNCKKIIKFFPFQEVIQTVRDNFSLDIKSKKIHVLELEIKNRIKEGHIENESYSKLLKWFRKVKGFNFPNIRKKDRSGKFLREATKNIDEMYEIWIFFEILHYFTKYVDVKLELNSMPHFLQFTLNHQEVKLYYEKTFVEDESFAWVNTHEPDFTIQTNQEIIGVLDAKNYNFPDEDAPKNKILAYMTNLGTGYGGIIWPKDSMEYIFPRNNKSDSTKYHKNLKLVFYSLNPNTIMNQTNILETVLEKIYLEIRNRLESATKCPKCGIVAIGNSEIERLFGYRKMGEITRVQSWCRECRSL
;
A
#
# COMPACT_ATOMS: atom_id res chain seq x y z
N MET A 1 19.01 19.80 17.32
CA MET A 1 18.64 18.96 16.17
C MET A 1 17.47 18.09 16.56
N ASN A 2 16.53 17.91 15.64
CA ASN A 2 15.44 16.96 15.79
C ASN A 2 15.98 15.52 15.61
N ARG A 3 15.44 14.55 16.35
CA ARG A 3 15.73 13.11 16.21
C ARG A 3 15.86 12.64 14.75
N LEU A 4 14.97 13.06 13.84
CA LEU A 4 15.02 12.66 12.43
C LEU A 4 16.21 13.24 11.65
N GLU A 5 16.70 14.41 12.05
CA GLU A 5 17.90 15.02 11.45
C GLU A 5 19.14 14.22 11.83
N ILE A 6 19.23 13.84 13.11
CA ILE A 6 20.32 13.00 13.63
C ILE A 6 20.31 11.62 12.93
N ILE A 7 19.13 11.01 12.76
CA ILE A 7 18.97 9.75 12.02
C ILE A 7 19.52 9.87 10.59
N LYS A 8 19.16 10.93 9.88
CA LYS A 8 19.63 11.17 8.51
C LYS A 8 21.14 11.41 8.45
N GLU A 9 21.69 12.13 9.41
CA GLU A 9 23.13 12.40 9.45
C GLU A 9 23.94 11.11 9.69
N ILE A 10 23.53 10.30 10.66
CA ILE A 10 24.13 8.98 10.91
C ILE A 10 24.01 8.09 9.68
N HIS A 11 22.87 8.12 9.00
CA HIS A 11 22.64 7.36 7.77
C HIS A 11 23.59 7.79 6.64
N ASP A 12 23.68 9.10 6.38
CA ASP A 12 24.56 9.67 5.35
C ASP A 12 26.04 9.35 5.62
N LEU A 13 26.45 9.40 6.89
CA LEU A 13 27.80 8.97 7.32
C LEU A 13 28.00 7.48 7.08
N THR A 14 27.03 6.64 7.44
CA THR A 14 27.08 5.19 7.22
C THR A 14 27.22 4.85 5.74
N ILE A 15 26.50 5.54 4.84
CA ILE A 15 26.62 5.38 3.39
C ILE A 15 28.01 5.80 2.91
N LYS A 16 28.51 6.96 3.36
CA LYS A 16 29.84 7.46 3.01
C LYS A 16 30.92 6.47 3.42
N GLU A 17 30.80 5.91 4.63
CA GLU A 17 31.73 4.89 5.13
C GLU A 17 31.61 3.57 4.39
N LYS A 18 30.42 3.05 4.09
CA LYS A 18 30.25 1.84 3.26
C LYS A 18 30.91 2.02 1.90
N LYS A 19 30.70 3.16 1.24
CA LYS A 19 31.36 3.49 -0.04
C LYS A 19 32.87 3.60 0.09
N LYS A 20 33.37 4.17 1.19
CA LYS A 20 34.80 4.27 1.49
C LYS A 20 35.41 2.90 1.77
N LYS A 21 34.78 2.06 2.59
CA LYS A 21 35.19 0.67 2.86
C LYS A 21 35.21 -0.18 1.60
N ILE A 22 34.21 -0.06 0.71
CA ILE A 22 34.22 -0.75 -0.59
C ILE A 22 35.42 -0.28 -1.43
N ARG A 23 35.69 1.04 -1.49
CA ARG A 23 36.86 1.60 -2.19
C ARG A 23 38.20 1.20 -1.56
N GLU A 24 38.27 1.04 -0.24
CA GLU A 24 39.46 0.67 0.53
C GLU A 24 39.70 -0.85 0.55
N GLN A 25 38.64 -1.67 0.52
CA GLN A 25 38.71 -3.12 0.30
C GLN A 25 39.21 -3.43 -1.12
N ILE A 26 38.76 -2.66 -2.12
CA ILE A 26 39.33 -2.69 -3.48
C ILE A 26 40.82 -2.28 -3.49
N ARG A 27 41.29 -1.54 -2.47
CA ARG A 27 42.67 -1.05 -2.34
C ARG A 27 43.49 -1.71 -1.23
N GLY A 28 42.99 -2.78 -0.60
CA GLY A 28 43.73 -3.58 0.38
C GLY A 28 44.15 -2.89 1.70
N ARG A 29 43.36 -1.95 2.26
CA ARG A 29 43.67 -1.34 3.58
C ARG A 29 42.55 -1.52 4.63
N LEU A 30 42.96 -1.83 5.87
CA LEU A 30 42.09 -2.05 7.05
C LEU A 30 41.58 -0.74 7.70
N ILE A 31 40.44 -0.86 8.38
CA ILE A 31 39.47 0.18 8.77
C ILE A 31 39.96 1.12 9.92
N ASN A 32 39.42 2.34 9.92
CA ASN A 32 39.92 3.57 10.56
C ASN A 32 39.22 3.93 11.90
N LYS A 33 39.97 4.55 12.84
CA LYS A 33 39.59 4.97 14.21
C LYS A 33 38.60 6.15 14.29
N ASN A 34 38.25 6.80 13.18
CA ASN A 34 37.47 8.04 13.17
C ASN A 34 35.97 7.86 13.48
N PHE A 35 35.38 6.68 13.27
CA PHE A 35 33.97 6.41 13.59
C PHE A 35 33.68 6.46 15.11
N ILE A 36 34.66 6.03 15.92
CA ILE A 36 34.55 5.93 17.39
C ILE A 36 34.44 7.32 18.03
N ASN A 37 35.11 8.34 17.47
CA ASN A 37 35.03 9.70 17.99
C ASN A 37 33.71 10.41 17.61
N SER A 38 33.09 10.06 16.47
CA SER A 38 31.75 10.57 16.11
C SER A 38 30.62 9.93 16.92
N GLU A 39 30.80 8.70 17.41
CA GLU A 39 29.77 7.95 18.13
C GLU A 39 29.41 8.60 19.48
N LYS A 40 30.40 9.15 20.20
CA LYS A 40 30.17 9.86 21.46
C LYS A 40 29.40 11.17 21.26
N SER A 41 29.69 11.91 20.19
CA SER A 41 28.97 13.15 19.84
C SER A 41 27.50 12.86 19.53
N PHE A 42 27.23 11.84 18.70
CA PHE A 42 25.85 11.48 18.36
C PHE A 42 25.08 10.89 19.53
N PHE A 43 25.74 10.15 20.43
CA PHE A 43 25.11 9.66 21.66
C PHE A 43 24.67 10.82 22.57
N ASP A 44 25.55 11.82 22.75
CA ASP A 44 25.25 13.01 23.55
C ASP A 44 24.15 13.87 22.91
N GLU A 45 24.18 14.03 21.57
CA GLU A 45 23.15 14.74 20.80
C GLU A 45 21.80 14.02 20.83
N TRP A 46 21.79 12.69 20.66
CA TRP A 46 20.58 11.87 20.80
C TRP A 46 20.02 11.96 22.22
N GLY A 47 20.87 11.92 23.24
CA GLY A 47 20.50 12.10 24.64
C GLY A 47 19.77 13.42 24.90
N LYS A 48 20.13 14.47 24.16
CA LYS A 48 19.57 15.83 24.24
C LYS A 48 18.53 16.15 23.15
N SER A 49 18.21 15.19 22.28
CA SER A 49 17.41 15.47 21.08
C SER A 49 15.96 15.84 21.41
N GLU A 50 15.44 16.82 20.68
CA GLU A 50 14.02 17.13 20.70
C GLU A 50 13.24 15.98 20.04
N ASN A 51 12.10 15.62 20.62
CA ASN A 51 11.25 14.49 20.19
C ASN A 51 11.89 13.10 20.34
N LYS A 52 12.82 12.94 21.30
CA LYS A 52 13.29 11.60 21.71
C LYS A 52 12.10 10.72 22.09
N VAL A 53 12.09 9.50 21.55
CA VAL A 53 11.04 8.52 21.87
C VAL A 53 11.24 8.00 23.29
N THR A 54 10.19 8.07 24.11
CA THR A 54 10.21 7.57 25.50
C THR A 54 10.65 6.11 25.53
N GLY A 55 11.67 5.81 26.34
CA GLY A 55 12.21 4.46 26.51
C GLY A 55 13.07 3.95 25.34
N GLU A 56 13.36 4.77 24.32
CA GLU A 56 14.29 4.43 23.24
C GLU A 56 15.69 4.12 23.76
N GLN A 57 16.23 2.97 23.34
CA GLN A 57 17.59 2.57 23.64
C GLN A 57 18.52 2.94 22.48
N TRP A 58 19.77 3.31 22.79
CA TRP A 58 20.74 3.78 21.81
C TRP A 58 20.91 2.82 20.62
N HIS A 59 21.02 1.52 20.89
CA HIS A 59 21.20 0.52 19.83
C HIS A 59 19.99 0.44 18.89
N GLN A 60 18.77 0.69 19.39
CA GLN A 60 17.55 0.71 18.56
C GLN A 60 17.56 1.93 17.64
N PHE A 61 17.95 3.08 18.17
CA PHE A 61 18.12 4.32 17.42
C PHE A 61 19.18 4.19 16.32
N VAL A 62 20.37 3.68 16.65
CA VAL A 62 21.45 3.45 15.68
C VAL A 62 21.02 2.45 14.60
N ARG A 63 20.31 1.39 14.98
CA ARG A 63 19.80 0.40 14.02
C ARG A 63 18.77 1.00 13.06
N LEU A 64 17.89 1.87 13.54
CA LEU A 64 16.96 2.61 12.69
C LEU A 64 17.71 3.51 11.70
N ALA A 65 18.73 4.25 12.16
CA ALA A 65 19.53 5.13 11.31
C ALA A 65 20.38 4.39 10.26
N THR A 66 21.00 3.29 10.66
CA THR A 66 21.82 2.47 9.75
C THR A 66 21.01 1.75 8.67
N ASN A 67 19.72 1.47 8.93
CA ASN A 67 18.78 0.83 8.01
C ASN A 67 17.66 1.80 7.58
N PHE A 68 17.96 3.09 7.51
CA PHE A 68 16.96 4.13 7.23
C PHE A 68 16.28 3.97 5.87
N ASP A 69 17.00 3.54 4.83
CA ASP A 69 16.43 3.28 3.51
C ASP A 69 15.35 2.18 3.55
N GLU A 70 15.61 1.08 4.27
CA GLU A 70 14.64 -0.02 4.47
C GLU A 70 13.41 0.46 5.22
N PHE A 71 13.65 1.20 6.31
CA PHE A 71 12.59 1.81 7.11
C PHE A 71 11.71 2.71 6.22
N MET A 72 12.32 3.57 5.42
CA MET A 72 11.63 4.49 4.53
C MET A 72 10.86 3.77 3.42
N TYR A 73 11.41 2.69 2.87
CA TYR A 73 10.72 1.83 1.92
C TYR A 73 9.46 1.21 2.54
N MET A 74 9.61 0.50 3.67
CA MET A 74 8.50 -0.16 4.38
C MET A 74 7.42 0.85 4.75
N PHE A 75 7.83 2.00 5.29
CA PHE A 75 6.95 3.11 5.64
C PHE A 75 6.14 3.61 4.43
N GLN A 76 6.79 3.88 3.31
CA GLN A 76 6.10 4.38 2.10
C GLN A 76 5.15 3.33 1.54
N ARG A 77 5.59 2.07 1.56
CA ARG A 77 4.82 0.93 1.08
C ARG A 77 3.57 0.71 1.92
N VAL A 78 3.68 0.70 3.25
CA VAL A 78 2.54 0.59 4.17
C VAL A 78 1.54 1.71 3.92
N ASN A 79 1.98 2.97 3.87
CA ASN A 79 1.06 4.08 3.61
C ASN A 79 0.32 3.93 2.28
N CYS A 80 1.00 3.45 1.23
CA CYS A 80 0.39 3.16 -0.05
C CYS A 80 -0.69 2.07 0.07
N LEU A 81 -0.39 0.98 0.78
CA LEU A 81 -1.30 -0.15 0.99
C LEU A 81 -2.50 0.24 1.86
N VAL A 82 -2.29 0.94 2.98
CA VAL A 82 -3.37 1.47 3.83
C VAL A 82 -4.30 2.37 3.00
N SER A 83 -3.72 3.30 2.24
CA SER A 83 -4.48 4.23 1.39
C SER A 83 -5.32 3.50 0.34
N ARG A 84 -4.80 2.39 -0.19
CA ARG A 84 -5.46 1.57 -1.21
C ARG A 84 -6.62 0.75 -0.66
N TYR A 85 -6.48 0.18 0.54
CA TYR A 85 -7.42 -0.81 1.09
C TYR A 85 -8.37 -0.25 2.15
N ARG A 86 -8.18 0.97 2.65
CA ARG A 86 -9.16 1.61 3.55
C ARG A 86 -10.51 1.78 2.83
N LYS A 87 -11.57 1.21 3.40
CA LYS A 87 -12.94 1.29 2.85
C LYS A 87 -13.56 2.67 3.01
N SER A 88 -13.19 3.38 4.06
CA SER A 88 -13.69 4.72 4.34
C SER A 88 -12.55 5.70 4.53
N THR A 89 -12.93 6.95 4.44
CA THR A 89 -12.12 8.13 4.72
C THR A 89 -11.68 8.24 6.17
N ASP A 90 -12.33 7.45 7.03
CA ASP A 90 -12.33 7.55 8.48
C ASP A 90 -11.67 6.33 9.13
N GLY A 91 -11.47 5.25 8.36
CA GLY A 91 -10.75 4.06 8.78
C GLY A 91 -9.25 4.34 8.75
N TYR A 92 -8.68 4.61 9.92
CA TYR A 92 -7.25 4.76 10.13
C TYR A 92 -6.69 3.50 10.78
N PHE A 93 -5.54 3.03 10.31
CA PHE A 93 -4.81 2.00 11.03
C PHE A 93 -4.09 2.68 12.19
N LYS A 94 -4.50 2.35 13.41
CA LYS A 94 -3.90 2.86 14.64
C LYS A 94 -2.84 1.87 15.11
N ALA A 95 -1.58 2.16 14.83
CA ALA A 95 -0.47 1.39 15.36
C ALA A 95 -0.16 1.89 16.78
N LYS A 96 -0.18 0.99 17.75
CA LYS A 96 0.23 1.29 19.12
C LYS A 96 1.74 1.14 19.22
N PHE A 97 2.42 2.24 19.49
CA PHE A 97 3.84 2.22 19.85
C PHE A 97 3.98 2.56 21.33
N GLN A 98 5.11 2.16 21.93
CA GLN A 98 5.46 2.59 23.29
C GLN A 98 5.52 4.13 23.42
N SER A 99 5.78 4.81 22.31
CA SER A 99 5.93 6.27 22.21
C SER A 99 4.61 7.03 22.05
N GLY A 100 3.51 6.31 21.81
CA GLY A 100 2.19 6.85 21.46
C GLY A 100 1.50 6.05 20.36
N ILE A 101 0.31 6.50 19.97
CA ILE A 101 -0.44 5.91 18.85
C ILE A 101 -0.10 6.68 17.58
N ALA A 102 0.28 5.99 16.50
CA ALA A 102 0.38 6.60 15.17
C ALA A 102 -0.79 6.16 14.30
N GLU A 103 -1.34 7.10 13.55
CA GLU A 103 -2.47 6.86 12.65
C GLU A 103 -2.01 6.86 11.20
N LEU A 104 -2.34 5.79 10.47
CA LEU A 104 -2.02 5.65 9.05
C LEU A 104 -3.28 5.72 8.16
N PRO A 105 -3.18 6.32 6.95
CA PRO A 105 -1.98 6.97 6.42
C PRO A 105 -1.69 8.31 7.10
N ASP A 106 -0.41 8.62 7.29
CA ASP A 106 -0.03 9.89 7.92
C ASP A 106 -0.13 11.07 6.94
N ARG A 107 -0.20 12.30 7.48
CA ARG A 107 -0.36 13.50 6.65
C ARG A 107 0.82 13.64 5.69
N SER A 108 2.04 13.38 6.16
CA SER A 108 3.25 13.49 5.36
C SER A 108 3.20 12.59 4.13
N SER A 109 2.72 11.35 4.27
CA SER A 109 2.52 10.43 3.16
C SER A 109 1.43 10.88 2.21
N GLU A 110 0.30 11.36 2.73
CA GLU A 110 -0.78 11.91 1.90
C GLU A 110 -0.30 13.13 1.09
N LEU A 111 0.48 14.03 1.68
CA LEU A 111 1.12 15.16 0.99
C LEU A 111 2.15 14.69 -0.05
N GLN A 112 2.96 13.68 0.27
CA GLN A 112 3.93 13.12 -0.67
C GLN A 112 3.26 12.50 -1.90
N GLN A 113 2.09 11.87 -1.72
CA GLN A 113 1.27 11.39 -2.84
C GLN A 113 0.78 12.56 -3.71
N ILE A 114 0.33 13.65 -3.10
CA ILE A 114 -0.04 14.88 -3.82
C ILE A 114 1.14 15.42 -4.64
N PHE A 115 2.33 15.49 -4.05
CA PHE A 115 3.54 15.96 -4.73
C PHE A 115 3.92 15.06 -5.91
N THR A 116 3.73 13.75 -5.75
CA THR A 116 3.96 12.77 -6.83
C THR A 116 2.95 12.97 -7.95
N PHE A 117 1.65 13.07 -7.62
CA PHE A 117 0.60 13.30 -8.61
C PHE A 117 0.77 14.64 -9.34
N SER A 118 1.14 15.72 -8.66
CA SER A 118 1.38 17.01 -9.31
C SER A 118 2.56 16.96 -10.28
N ARG A 119 3.65 16.28 -9.91
CA ARG A 119 4.82 16.12 -10.79
C ARG A 119 4.45 15.31 -12.03
N GLU A 120 3.77 14.17 -11.85
CA GLU A 120 3.29 13.35 -12.98
C GLU A 120 2.37 14.16 -13.90
N TYR A 121 1.45 14.94 -13.33
CA TYR A 121 0.56 15.80 -14.09
C TYR A 121 1.31 16.86 -14.91
N PHE A 122 2.27 17.57 -14.31
CA PHE A 122 3.01 18.61 -15.03
C PHE A 122 3.85 18.03 -16.19
N GLU A 123 4.40 16.83 -16.03
CA GLU A 123 5.08 16.12 -17.12
C GLU A 123 4.12 15.72 -18.25
N ILE A 124 2.92 15.26 -17.91
CA ILE A 124 1.87 14.96 -18.90
C ILE A 124 1.44 16.24 -19.62
N TYR A 125 1.20 17.33 -18.87
CA TYR A 125 0.82 18.64 -19.42
C TYR A 125 1.86 19.16 -20.42
N LYS A 126 3.15 19.11 -20.07
CA LYS A 126 4.25 19.55 -20.95
C LYS A 126 4.29 18.77 -22.27
N LYS A 127 3.95 17.48 -22.26
CA LYS A 127 3.88 16.66 -23.47
C LYS A 127 2.63 16.96 -24.31
N ILE A 128 1.51 17.24 -23.65
CA ILE A 128 0.26 17.58 -24.33
C ILE A 128 0.36 18.96 -24.99
N ILE A 129 0.87 19.98 -24.29
CA ILE A 129 0.89 21.36 -24.81
C ILE A 129 1.68 21.49 -26.12
N ASN A 130 2.71 20.65 -26.31
CA ASN A 130 3.52 20.63 -27.53
C ASN A 130 2.80 19.99 -28.73
N ARG A 131 1.78 19.16 -28.50
CA ARG A 131 1.02 18.48 -29.55
C ARG A 131 -0.43 18.27 -29.12
N MET A 132 -1.18 19.37 -28.99
CA MET A 132 -2.57 19.26 -28.55
C MET A 132 -3.48 18.74 -29.64
N ASN A 133 -4.46 17.94 -29.23
CA ASN A 133 -5.52 17.51 -30.11
C ASN A 133 -6.50 18.67 -30.35
N PHE A 134 -7.12 18.67 -31.53
CA PHE A 134 -8.15 19.63 -31.90
C PHE A 134 -9.23 18.95 -32.72
N GLY A 135 -10.46 19.42 -32.57
CA GLY A 135 -11.55 19.10 -33.48
C GLY A 135 -11.50 19.97 -34.73
N GLN A 136 -12.36 19.67 -35.67
CA GLN A 136 -12.60 20.50 -36.85
C GLN A 136 -14.02 21.06 -36.76
N ASN A 137 -14.16 22.37 -36.94
CA ASN A 137 -15.46 23.01 -37.05
C ASN A 137 -15.58 23.70 -38.40
N LYS A 138 -16.73 23.53 -39.05
CA LYS A 138 -17.04 24.18 -40.32
C LYS A 138 -17.56 25.59 -40.01
N ILE A 139 -16.88 26.61 -40.51
CA ILE A 139 -17.32 28.00 -40.42
C ILE A 139 -17.74 28.44 -41.81
N ASP A 140 -19.01 28.82 -41.95
CA ASP A 140 -19.55 29.33 -43.20
C ASP A 140 -19.35 30.84 -43.30
N PHE A 141 -19.03 31.32 -44.50
CA PHE A 141 -18.84 32.72 -44.85
C PHE A 141 -19.75 33.08 -46.01
N THR A 142 -20.08 34.37 -46.10
CA THR A 142 -20.78 34.96 -47.25
C THR A 142 -19.99 36.15 -47.74
N GLY A 143 -19.76 36.24 -49.06
CA GLY A 143 -19.04 37.36 -49.68
C GLY A 143 -17.84 36.89 -50.48
N ALA A 144 -16.65 37.39 -50.15
CA ALA A 144 -15.42 37.00 -50.82
C ALA A 144 -15.08 35.52 -50.58
N ILE A 145 -14.44 34.89 -51.58
CA ILE A 145 -14.08 33.48 -51.51
C ILE A 145 -13.06 33.24 -50.39
N ARG A 146 -13.45 32.43 -49.40
CA ARG A 146 -12.57 31.95 -48.32
C ARG A 146 -12.76 30.46 -48.12
N GLY A 147 -11.69 29.67 -48.25
CA GLY A 147 -11.76 28.22 -48.15
C GLY A 147 -12.50 27.58 -49.34
N LYS A 148 -13.38 26.61 -49.07
CA LYS A 148 -14.10 25.85 -50.09
C LYS A 148 -15.46 26.47 -50.40
N ILE A 149 -15.79 26.58 -51.68
CA ILE A 149 -17.07 27.14 -52.13
C ILE A 149 -18.18 26.11 -51.97
N ASN A 150 -19.30 26.51 -51.38
CA ASN A 150 -20.57 25.79 -51.43
C ASN A 150 -21.33 26.25 -52.68
N TRP A 151 -21.07 25.60 -53.81
CA TRP A 151 -21.70 25.97 -55.09
C TRP A 151 -23.22 25.86 -55.03
N SER A 152 -23.76 24.85 -54.35
CA SER A 152 -25.20 24.64 -54.24
C SER A 152 -25.91 25.81 -53.55
N GLU A 153 -25.35 26.34 -52.45
CA GLU A 153 -25.90 27.53 -51.80
C GLU A 153 -25.55 28.82 -52.54
N THR A 154 -24.39 28.91 -53.17
CA THR A 154 -23.98 30.09 -53.93
C THR A 154 -24.90 30.32 -55.11
N ILE A 155 -25.19 29.28 -55.89
CA ILE A 155 -26.07 29.35 -57.06
C ILE A 155 -27.50 29.68 -56.62
N LYS A 156 -28.02 29.00 -55.58
CA LYS A 156 -29.37 29.26 -55.06
C LYS A 156 -29.59 30.71 -54.61
N ASN A 157 -28.55 31.36 -54.09
CA ASN A 157 -28.63 32.72 -53.57
C ASN A 157 -28.16 33.79 -54.58
N SER A 158 -27.82 33.42 -55.82
CA SER A 158 -27.38 34.34 -56.85
C SER A 158 -28.57 34.76 -57.73
N TYR A 159 -28.80 36.07 -57.83
CA TYR A 159 -29.84 36.67 -58.68
C TYR A 159 -29.30 37.14 -60.05
N THR A 160 -28.02 36.84 -60.34
CA THR A 160 -27.29 37.32 -61.50
C THR A 160 -26.67 36.14 -62.25
N ASN A 161 -26.34 36.34 -63.53
CA ASN A 161 -25.71 35.29 -64.35
C ASN A 161 -24.32 34.86 -63.81
N PHE A 162 -23.68 35.72 -63.01
CA PHE A 162 -22.45 35.40 -62.29
C PHE A 162 -22.59 35.80 -60.81
N PRO A 163 -22.27 34.91 -59.85
CA PRO A 163 -22.37 35.25 -58.42
C PRO A 163 -21.42 36.37 -58.02
N SER A 164 -21.96 37.46 -57.49
CA SER A 164 -21.18 38.55 -56.88
C SER A 164 -20.82 38.30 -55.42
N SER A 165 -21.42 37.28 -54.80
CA SER A 165 -21.19 36.85 -53.42
C SER A 165 -21.18 35.33 -53.35
N PHE A 166 -20.19 34.75 -52.68
CA PHE A 166 -20.00 33.32 -52.56
C PHE A 166 -20.36 32.85 -51.16
N LYS A 167 -21.09 31.74 -51.08
CA LYS A 167 -21.24 30.96 -49.85
C LYS A 167 -20.07 30.01 -49.78
N THR A 168 -19.16 30.24 -48.84
CA THR A 168 -17.95 29.43 -48.69
C THR A 168 -17.83 28.91 -47.27
N TYR A 169 -16.94 27.95 -47.06
CA TYR A 169 -16.65 27.44 -45.73
C TYR A 169 -15.18 27.09 -45.55
N GLU A 170 -14.70 27.21 -44.32
CA GLU A 170 -13.38 26.74 -43.93
C GLU A 170 -13.47 25.82 -42.72
N TRP A 171 -12.54 24.87 -42.63
CA TRP A 171 -12.37 24.05 -41.44
C TRP A 171 -11.44 24.78 -40.48
N LYS A 172 -12.00 25.30 -39.39
CA LYS A 172 -11.20 25.90 -38.32
C LYS A 172 -10.91 24.86 -37.25
N ARG A 173 -9.67 24.89 -36.75
CA ARG A 173 -9.27 24.08 -35.59
C ARG A 173 -10.05 24.55 -34.37
N LYS A 174 -10.62 23.59 -33.65
CA LYS A 174 -11.43 23.80 -32.45
C LYS A 174 -10.74 23.12 -31.26
N PHE A 175 -10.23 23.88 -30.29
CA PHE A 175 -9.39 23.34 -29.21
C PHE A 175 -10.17 23.03 -27.92
N ASP A 176 -11.40 23.50 -27.76
CA ASP A 176 -12.36 23.14 -26.68
C ASP A 176 -12.93 21.71 -26.86
N VAL A 177 -12.06 20.76 -27.19
CA VAL A 177 -12.37 19.33 -27.20
C VAL A 177 -12.32 18.74 -25.77
N PRO A 178 -13.06 17.66 -25.48
CA PRO A 178 -13.16 17.06 -24.15
C PRO A 178 -11.82 16.87 -23.41
N GLU A 179 -10.82 16.38 -24.14
CA GLU A 179 -9.50 16.06 -23.60
C GLU A 179 -8.68 17.30 -23.17
N ASN A 180 -8.86 18.44 -23.84
CA ASN A 180 -8.23 19.72 -23.45
C ASN A 180 -8.98 20.38 -22.30
N VAL A 181 -10.31 20.27 -22.31
CA VAL A 181 -11.17 20.71 -21.20
C VAL A 181 -10.79 19.97 -19.92
N LEU A 182 -10.63 18.64 -19.97
CA LEU A 182 -10.21 17.84 -18.81
C LEU A 182 -8.80 18.25 -18.33
N LEU A 183 -7.84 18.44 -19.25
CA LEU A 183 -6.47 18.86 -18.90
C LEU A 183 -6.48 20.14 -18.06
N VAL A 184 -7.15 21.18 -18.55
CA VAL A 184 -7.21 22.48 -17.88
C VAL A 184 -8.03 22.39 -16.59
N TRP A 185 -9.15 21.67 -16.59
CA TRP A 185 -9.98 21.45 -15.41
C TRP A 185 -9.20 20.78 -14.27
N ILE A 186 -8.38 19.75 -14.56
CA ILE A 186 -7.51 19.10 -13.57
C ILE A 186 -6.57 20.12 -12.92
N CYS A 187 -5.98 21.02 -13.71
CA CYS A 187 -5.08 22.05 -13.19
C CYS A 187 -5.77 22.96 -12.16
N ILE A 188 -7.00 23.38 -12.47
CA ILE A 188 -7.80 24.25 -11.61
C ILE A 188 -8.25 23.51 -10.36
N TRP A 189 -8.72 22.27 -10.52
CA TRP A 189 -9.12 21.42 -9.41
C TRP A 189 -7.94 21.20 -8.46
N LEU A 190 -6.75 20.86 -8.98
CA LEU A 190 -5.55 20.67 -8.18
C LEU A 190 -5.20 21.94 -7.42
N ASN A 191 -5.12 23.08 -8.10
CA ASN A 191 -4.86 24.37 -7.45
C ASN A 191 -5.85 24.66 -6.31
N LYS A 192 -7.15 24.41 -6.53
CA LYS A 192 -8.19 24.59 -5.52
C LYS A 192 -7.99 23.68 -4.31
N GLN A 193 -7.53 22.43 -4.50
CA GLN A 193 -7.22 21.56 -3.36
C GLN A 193 -5.99 22.04 -2.60
N ILE A 194 -4.94 22.46 -3.30
CA ILE A 194 -3.70 22.97 -2.68
C ILE A 194 -3.95 24.24 -1.87
N GLU A 195 -4.68 25.21 -2.44
CA GLU A 195 -5.04 26.46 -1.74
C GLU A 195 -5.85 26.16 -0.48
N LYS A 196 -6.79 25.20 -0.55
CA LYS A 196 -7.53 24.76 0.65
C LYS A 196 -6.63 24.15 1.70
N LEU A 197 -5.62 23.35 1.32
CA LEU A 197 -4.65 22.80 2.27
C LEU A 197 -3.81 23.90 2.92
N LEU A 198 -3.37 24.90 2.15
CA LEU A 198 -2.58 26.03 2.66
C LEU A 198 -3.38 26.95 3.61
N GLN A 199 -4.70 26.97 3.48
CA GLN A 199 -5.61 27.77 4.31
C GLN A 199 -6.14 27.00 5.53
N GLU A 200 -5.91 25.69 5.60
CA GLU A 200 -6.44 24.85 6.68
C GLU A 200 -5.60 25.05 7.96
N ASN A 201 -6.29 25.20 9.09
CA ASN A 201 -5.66 25.26 10.40
C ASN A 201 -5.49 23.84 10.95
N PHE A 202 -4.39 23.19 10.59
CA PHE A 202 -4.01 21.90 11.14
C PHE A 202 -3.67 22.02 12.63
N LYS A 203 -3.98 20.97 13.40
CA LYS A 203 -3.60 20.87 14.82
C LYS A 203 -2.08 20.93 14.98
N ASP A 204 -1.37 20.13 14.20
CA ASP A 204 0.07 20.26 14.00
C ASP A 204 0.28 21.09 12.73
N PRO A 205 0.94 22.25 12.77
CA PRO A 205 1.15 23.08 11.58
C PRO A 205 1.88 22.32 10.45
N LEU A 206 1.69 22.79 9.21
CA LEU A 206 2.53 22.33 8.10
C LEU A 206 3.96 22.82 8.32
N ASP A 207 4.94 21.97 8.04
CA ASP A 207 6.33 22.37 8.12
C ASP A 207 6.71 23.31 6.94
N PHE A 208 7.88 23.94 7.04
CA PHE A 208 8.33 24.90 6.03
C PHE A 208 8.51 24.26 4.64
N ASP A 209 8.97 23.01 4.56
CA ASP A 209 9.19 22.30 3.30
C ASP A 209 7.86 21.88 2.66
N GLU A 210 6.89 21.41 3.47
CA GLU A 210 5.51 21.12 3.07
C GLU A 210 4.86 22.38 2.49
N ILE A 211 4.92 23.52 3.19
CA ILE A 211 4.38 24.80 2.73
C ILE A 211 5.05 25.24 1.42
N LYS A 212 6.38 25.15 1.35
CA LYS A 212 7.15 25.56 0.17
C LYS A 212 6.74 24.74 -1.06
N LYS A 213 6.66 23.41 -0.96
CA LYS A 213 6.25 22.51 -2.04
C LYS A 213 4.81 22.75 -2.48
N LEU A 214 3.88 22.93 -1.54
CA LEU A 214 2.49 23.28 -1.85
C LEU A 214 2.39 24.62 -2.60
N LYS A 215 3.10 25.66 -2.14
CA LYS A 215 3.14 26.96 -2.81
C LYS A 215 3.71 26.86 -4.23
N GLU A 216 4.74 26.04 -4.44
CA GLU A 216 5.31 25.80 -5.77
C GLU A 216 4.28 25.18 -6.73
N ILE A 217 3.54 24.16 -6.27
CA ILE A 217 2.48 23.52 -7.07
C ILE A 217 1.37 24.52 -7.41
N SER A 218 0.91 25.31 -6.43
CA SER A 218 -0.09 26.36 -6.64
C SER A 218 0.39 27.38 -7.68
N LEU A 219 1.63 27.86 -7.56
CA LEU A 219 2.22 28.82 -8.50
C LEU A 219 2.28 28.25 -9.92
N ASN A 220 2.70 27.00 -10.07
CA ASN A 220 2.76 26.33 -11.37
C ASN A 220 1.36 26.16 -11.99
N CYS A 221 0.35 25.80 -11.18
CA CYS A 221 -1.03 25.73 -11.67
C CYS A 221 -1.54 27.10 -12.12
N LYS A 222 -1.30 28.16 -11.33
CA LYS A 222 -1.69 29.54 -11.68
C LYS A 222 -1.03 30.00 -12.98
N LYS A 223 0.25 29.67 -13.20
CA LYS A 223 0.96 29.94 -14.46
C LYS A 223 0.31 29.21 -15.63
N ILE A 224 0.04 27.91 -15.50
CA ILE A 224 -0.63 27.12 -16.54
C ILE A 224 -1.98 27.74 -16.92
N ILE A 225 -2.81 28.08 -15.94
CA ILE A 225 -4.14 28.66 -16.17
C ILE A 225 -4.03 30.04 -16.85
N LYS A 226 -3.13 30.90 -16.38
CA LYS A 226 -2.94 32.26 -16.90
C LYS A 226 -2.42 32.27 -18.34
N PHE A 227 -1.49 31.36 -18.66
CA PHE A 227 -0.79 31.34 -19.95
C PHE A 227 -1.26 30.21 -20.86
N PHE A 228 -2.43 29.61 -20.61
CA PHE A 228 -2.96 28.59 -21.49
C PHE A 228 -3.26 29.19 -22.87
N PRO A 229 -2.80 28.57 -23.98
CA PRO A 229 -2.80 29.20 -25.29
C PRO A 229 -4.19 29.39 -25.92
N PHE A 230 -5.21 28.65 -25.46
CA PHE A 230 -6.54 28.66 -26.07
C PHE A 230 -7.61 29.11 -25.06
N GLN A 231 -8.05 30.37 -25.18
CA GLN A 231 -9.03 30.97 -24.27
C GLN A 231 -10.41 30.30 -24.33
N GLU A 232 -10.79 29.75 -25.48
CA GLU A 232 -12.02 28.97 -25.65
C GLU A 232 -12.09 27.75 -24.71
N VAL A 233 -10.95 27.09 -24.47
CA VAL A 233 -10.86 25.99 -23.49
C VAL A 233 -11.08 26.52 -22.08
N ILE A 234 -10.40 27.61 -21.72
CA ILE A 234 -10.54 28.23 -20.39
C ILE A 234 -11.98 28.64 -20.14
N GLN A 235 -12.65 29.24 -21.12
CA GLN A 235 -14.05 29.64 -21.02
C GLN A 235 -14.97 28.45 -20.81
N THR A 236 -14.74 27.34 -21.52
CA THR A 236 -15.50 26.09 -21.36
C THR A 236 -15.31 25.47 -19.97
N VAL A 237 -14.12 25.59 -19.39
CA VAL A 237 -13.86 25.06 -18.04
C VAL A 237 -14.47 25.95 -16.94
N ARG A 238 -14.62 27.27 -17.15
CA ARG A 238 -15.20 28.20 -16.15
C ARG A 238 -16.55 27.74 -15.64
N ASP A 239 -17.41 27.24 -16.52
CA ASP A 239 -18.75 26.75 -16.19
C ASP A 239 -18.72 25.49 -15.30
N ASN A 240 -17.55 24.86 -15.16
CA ASN A 240 -17.33 23.61 -14.46
C ASN A 240 -16.38 23.73 -13.24
N PHE A 241 -15.98 24.94 -12.84
CA PHE A 241 -15.01 25.18 -11.73
C PHE A 241 -15.48 24.70 -10.35
N SER A 242 -16.78 24.63 -10.13
CA SER A 242 -17.36 24.21 -8.85
C SER A 242 -17.49 22.70 -8.72
N LEU A 243 -17.33 21.95 -9.81
CA LEU A 243 -17.60 20.52 -9.84
C LEU A 243 -16.64 19.71 -8.97
N ASP A 244 -17.21 18.71 -8.30
CA ASP A 244 -16.44 17.68 -7.62
C ASP A 244 -15.86 16.68 -8.63
N ILE A 245 -14.71 16.09 -8.30
CA ILE A 245 -14.04 15.08 -9.15
C ILE A 245 -14.88 13.82 -9.36
N LYS A 246 -15.83 13.55 -8.46
CA LYS A 246 -16.79 12.43 -8.55
C LYS A 246 -18.13 12.84 -9.18
N SER A 247 -18.28 14.07 -9.66
CA SER A 247 -19.53 14.53 -10.27
C SER A 247 -19.86 13.78 -11.56
N LYS A 248 -21.17 13.63 -11.85
CA LYS A 248 -21.66 12.96 -13.08
C LYS A 248 -21.10 13.59 -14.35
N LYS A 249 -21.02 14.93 -14.41
CA LYS A 249 -20.49 15.67 -15.56
C LYS A 249 -19.03 15.29 -15.87
N ILE A 250 -18.19 15.20 -14.84
CA ILE A 250 -16.79 14.79 -15.01
C ILE A 250 -16.67 13.32 -15.43
N HIS A 251 -17.58 12.46 -14.96
CA HIS A 251 -17.63 11.07 -15.42
C HIS A 251 -18.03 10.95 -16.91
N VAL A 252 -19.00 11.75 -17.37
CA VAL A 252 -19.37 11.82 -18.79
C VAL A 252 -18.17 12.27 -19.63
N LEU A 253 -17.48 13.33 -19.22
CA LEU A 253 -16.27 13.81 -19.88
C LEU A 253 -15.18 12.72 -19.97
N GLU A 254 -14.99 11.95 -18.90
CA GLU A 254 -14.06 10.82 -18.87
C GLU A 254 -14.43 9.72 -19.89
N LEU A 255 -15.72 9.41 -20.05
CA LEU A 255 -16.22 8.42 -21.00
C LEU A 255 -16.07 8.90 -22.45
N GLU A 256 -16.38 10.17 -22.73
CA GLU A 256 -16.22 10.76 -24.06
C GLU A 256 -14.76 10.69 -24.53
N ILE A 257 -13.81 11.08 -23.67
CA ILE A 257 -12.37 11.01 -23.97
C ILE A 257 -11.96 9.55 -24.22
N LYS A 258 -12.45 8.60 -23.41
CA LYS A 258 -12.16 7.18 -23.58
C LYS A 258 -12.63 6.67 -24.95
N ASN A 259 -13.82 7.07 -25.39
CA ASN A 259 -14.37 6.67 -26.69
C ASN A 259 -13.57 7.30 -27.83
N ARG A 260 -13.27 8.60 -27.76
CA ARG A 260 -12.43 9.30 -28.75
C ARG A 260 -11.04 8.68 -28.91
N ILE A 261 -10.42 8.24 -27.80
CA ILE A 261 -9.14 7.50 -27.86
C ILE A 261 -9.32 6.18 -28.60
N LYS A 262 -10.37 5.41 -28.31
CA LYS A 262 -10.64 4.11 -28.95
C LYS A 262 -10.93 4.24 -30.45
N GLU A 263 -11.62 5.31 -30.83
CA GLU A 263 -11.98 5.63 -32.21
C GLU A 263 -10.81 6.21 -33.01
N GLY A 264 -9.64 6.44 -32.38
CA GLY A 264 -8.47 7.01 -33.05
C GLY A 264 -8.56 8.51 -33.31
N HIS A 265 -9.54 9.20 -32.71
CA HIS A 265 -9.69 10.66 -32.84
C HIS A 265 -8.66 11.47 -32.04
N ILE A 266 -7.84 10.82 -31.21
CA ILE A 266 -6.80 11.44 -30.40
C ILE A 266 -5.46 10.76 -30.73
N GLU A 267 -4.62 11.45 -31.51
CA GLU A 267 -3.31 10.93 -31.92
C GLU A 267 -2.26 10.98 -30.80
N ASN A 268 -2.36 11.98 -29.90
CA ASN A 268 -1.36 12.15 -28.85
C ASN A 268 -1.62 11.18 -27.68
N GLU A 269 -0.77 10.16 -27.56
CA GLU A 269 -0.83 9.16 -26.49
C GLU A 269 -0.75 9.76 -25.07
N SER A 270 -0.27 10.98 -24.92
CA SER A 270 -0.21 11.67 -23.62
C SER A 270 -1.60 11.88 -23.01
N TYR A 271 -2.66 11.99 -23.81
CA TYR A 271 -4.03 12.02 -23.28
C TYR A 271 -4.47 10.67 -22.69
N SER A 272 -4.00 9.55 -23.23
CA SER A 272 -4.19 8.24 -22.60
C SER A 272 -3.49 8.17 -21.24
N LYS A 273 -2.31 8.77 -21.12
CA LYS A 273 -1.59 8.90 -19.84
C LYS A 273 -2.34 9.81 -18.88
N LEU A 274 -2.88 10.94 -19.35
CA LEU A 274 -3.73 11.84 -18.57
C LEU A 274 -4.96 11.11 -18.01
N LEU A 275 -5.64 10.31 -18.83
CA LEU A 275 -6.84 9.57 -18.40
C LEU A 275 -6.49 8.48 -17.36
N LYS A 276 -5.37 7.78 -17.54
CA LYS A 276 -4.85 6.83 -16.54
C LYS A 276 -4.51 7.53 -15.23
N TRP A 277 -3.82 8.67 -15.30
CA TRP A 277 -3.48 9.50 -14.14
C TRP A 277 -4.76 9.99 -13.43
N PHE A 278 -5.74 10.46 -14.19
CA PHE A 278 -7.00 10.98 -13.65
C PHE A 278 -7.77 9.93 -12.85
N ARG A 279 -7.82 8.68 -13.34
CA ARG A 279 -8.42 7.56 -12.61
C ARG A 279 -7.71 7.24 -11.30
N LYS A 280 -6.36 7.28 -11.29
CA LYS A 280 -5.58 7.10 -10.05
C LYS A 280 -5.95 8.17 -9.02
N VAL A 281 -6.01 9.42 -9.44
CA VAL A 281 -6.31 10.57 -8.58
C VAL A 281 -7.76 10.58 -8.10
N LYS A 282 -8.72 10.17 -8.93
CA LYS A 282 -10.14 10.06 -8.54
C LYS A 282 -10.36 9.04 -7.42
N GLY A 283 -9.51 8.00 -7.34
CA GLY A 283 -9.47 7.05 -6.23
C GLY A 283 -8.80 7.60 -4.97
N PHE A 284 -8.01 8.68 -5.09
CA PHE A 284 -7.33 9.33 -3.96
C PHE A 284 -8.21 10.42 -3.35
N ASN A 285 -8.38 10.40 -2.03
CA ASN A 285 -9.30 11.31 -1.35
C ASN A 285 -8.58 12.53 -0.75
N PHE A 286 -8.32 13.55 -1.58
CA PHE A 286 -7.79 14.87 -1.18
C PHE A 286 -8.47 15.52 0.04
N PRO A 287 -9.82 15.44 0.21
CA PRO A 287 -10.52 16.12 1.32
C PRO A 287 -10.17 15.64 2.73
N ASN A 288 -9.57 14.46 2.92
CA ASN A 288 -9.37 13.87 4.25
C ASN A 288 -8.12 14.31 4.99
N ILE A 289 -7.21 15.00 4.31
CA ILE A 289 -6.06 15.59 4.99
C ILE A 289 -6.54 16.58 6.08
N ARG A 290 -7.79 17.08 5.95
CA ARG A 290 -8.42 18.12 6.80
C ARG A 290 -8.92 17.68 8.17
N LYS A 291 -8.95 16.39 8.53
CA LYS A 291 -9.55 16.01 9.82
C LYS A 291 -8.73 16.57 10.99
N LYS A 292 -9.32 17.54 11.68
CA LYS A 292 -8.77 18.33 12.80
C LYS A 292 -8.33 17.50 14.02
N ASP A 293 -8.70 16.23 14.08
CA ASP A 293 -8.53 15.38 15.25
C ASP A 293 -7.39 14.35 15.16
N ARG A 294 -6.42 14.54 14.25
CA ARG A 294 -5.19 13.71 14.28
C ARG A 294 -4.42 14.07 15.55
N SER A 295 -4.52 13.25 16.58
CA SER A 295 -3.79 13.40 17.85
C SER A 295 -2.60 12.46 17.97
N GLY A 296 -2.29 11.70 16.92
CA GLY A 296 -1.16 10.77 16.87
C GLY A 296 0.11 11.41 16.33
N LYS A 297 1.26 11.01 16.85
CA LYS A 297 2.58 11.36 16.29
C LYS A 297 2.68 10.81 14.86
N PHE A 298 3.47 11.45 13.99
CA PHE A 298 3.80 10.86 12.70
C PHE A 298 4.44 9.49 12.91
N LEU A 299 4.13 8.50 12.05
CA LEU A 299 4.64 7.15 12.25
C LEU A 299 6.18 7.13 12.30
N ARG A 300 6.88 8.00 11.55
CA ARG A 300 8.35 8.13 11.61
C ARG A 300 8.90 8.65 12.94
N GLU A 301 8.09 9.43 13.63
CA GLU A 301 8.41 10.00 14.94
C GLU A 301 7.98 9.07 16.07
N ALA A 302 6.92 8.28 15.84
CA ALA A 302 6.43 7.30 16.78
C ALA A 302 7.25 5.99 16.78
N THR A 303 7.79 5.59 15.62
CA THR A 303 8.52 4.32 15.49
C THR A 303 9.82 4.38 16.29
N LYS A 304 9.90 3.54 17.31
CA LYS A 304 11.07 3.39 18.18
C LYS A 304 12.11 2.51 17.52
N ASN A 305 11.64 1.45 16.87
CA ASN A 305 12.49 0.40 16.32
C ASN A 305 11.99 -0.02 14.93
N ILE A 306 12.94 -0.34 14.05
CA ILE A 306 12.65 -0.84 12.71
C ILE A 306 11.87 -2.18 12.74
N ASP A 307 11.91 -2.93 13.84
CA ASP A 307 11.10 -4.15 14.04
C ASP A 307 9.59 -3.86 13.97
N GLU A 308 9.12 -2.81 14.65
CA GLU A 308 7.69 -2.46 14.68
C GLU A 308 7.18 -2.08 13.27
N MET A 309 8.01 -1.36 12.50
CA MET A 309 7.70 -1.03 11.10
C MET A 309 7.69 -2.28 10.21
N TYR A 310 8.54 -3.25 10.51
CA TYR A 310 8.63 -4.51 9.76
C TYR A 310 7.38 -5.39 9.98
N GLU A 311 6.90 -5.49 11.22
CA GLU A 311 5.66 -6.18 11.59
C GLU A 311 4.44 -5.57 10.86
N ILE A 312 4.27 -4.24 10.93
CA ILE A 312 3.20 -3.53 10.22
C ILE A 312 3.31 -3.73 8.70
N TRP A 313 4.53 -3.67 8.15
CA TRP A 313 4.75 -3.87 6.72
C TRP A 313 4.32 -5.27 6.27
N ILE A 314 4.69 -6.31 7.00
CA ILE A 314 4.26 -7.69 6.73
C ILE A 314 2.73 -7.82 6.77
N PHE A 315 2.07 -7.22 7.77
CA PHE A 315 0.60 -7.24 7.87
C PHE A 315 -0.06 -6.75 6.56
N PHE A 316 0.40 -5.61 6.06
CA PHE A 316 -0.15 -5.00 4.86
C PHE A 316 0.26 -5.73 3.58
N GLU A 317 1.44 -6.34 3.51
CA GLU A 317 1.82 -7.18 2.37
C GLU A 317 0.99 -8.48 2.31
N ILE A 318 0.71 -9.11 3.46
CA ILE A 318 -0.22 -10.25 3.53
C ILE A 318 -1.60 -9.84 2.99
N LEU A 319 -2.15 -8.72 3.46
CA LEU A 319 -3.40 -8.16 2.92
C LEU A 319 -3.32 -7.98 1.40
N HIS A 320 -2.27 -7.33 0.92
CA HIS A 320 -2.10 -7.03 -0.49
C HIS A 320 -2.08 -8.32 -1.33
N TYR A 321 -1.33 -9.33 -0.89
CA TYR A 321 -1.23 -10.61 -1.57
C TYR A 321 -2.55 -11.39 -1.54
N PHE A 322 -3.20 -11.48 -0.38
CA PHE A 322 -4.41 -12.29 -0.21
C PHE A 322 -5.58 -11.76 -1.06
N THR A 323 -5.65 -10.44 -1.25
CA THR A 323 -6.67 -9.81 -2.13
C THR A 323 -6.58 -10.23 -3.60
N LYS A 324 -5.50 -10.90 -4.03
CA LYS A 324 -5.38 -11.49 -5.36
C LYS A 324 -6.15 -12.81 -5.50
N TYR A 325 -6.44 -13.49 -4.39
CA TYR A 325 -7.01 -14.86 -4.38
C TYR A 325 -8.37 -14.95 -3.70
N VAL A 326 -8.62 -14.11 -2.69
CA VAL A 326 -9.86 -14.10 -1.91
C VAL A 326 -10.33 -12.67 -1.68
N ASP A 327 -11.64 -12.51 -1.46
CA ASP A 327 -12.16 -11.23 -0.97
C ASP A 327 -11.76 -11.05 0.49
N VAL A 328 -11.01 -9.97 0.77
CA VAL A 328 -10.48 -9.67 2.10
C VAL A 328 -11.15 -8.42 2.64
N LYS A 329 -11.84 -8.56 3.76
CA LYS A 329 -12.33 -7.44 4.57
C LYS A 329 -11.26 -7.05 5.60
N LEU A 330 -10.67 -5.88 5.40
CA LEU A 330 -9.83 -5.23 6.40
C LEU A 330 -10.71 -4.51 7.45
N GLU A 331 -10.53 -4.84 8.73
CA GLU A 331 -11.19 -4.17 9.85
C GLU A 331 -10.16 -3.36 10.66
N LEU A 332 -10.27 -2.03 10.58
CA LEU A 332 -9.36 -1.07 11.24
C LEU A 332 -10.01 -0.31 12.41
N ASN A 333 -11.34 -0.43 12.56
CA ASN A 333 -12.09 0.39 13.51
C ASN A 333 -12.15 -0.24 14.91
N SER A 334 -11.71 -1.50 15.04
CA SER A 334 -11.65 -2.24 16.30
C SER A 334 -10.21 -2.67 16.60
N MET A 335 -9.80 -2.60 17.86
CA MET A 335 -8.61 -3.29 18.34
C MET A 335 -9.00 -4.66 18.90
N PRO A 336 -8.28 -5.75 18.57
CA PRO A 336 -7.17 -5.82 17.62
C PRO A 336 -7.59 -5.65 16.16
N HIS A 337 -6.71 -5.10 15.31
CA HIS A 337 -6.94 -5.00 13.87
C HIS A 337 -6.89 -6.40 13.24
N PHE A 338 -7.71 -6.65 12.21
CA PHE A 338 -7.67 -7.95 11.53
C PHE A 338 -8.06 -7.92 10.06
N LEU A 339 -7.60 -8.94 9.35
CA LEU A 339 -8.05 -9.31 8.00
C LEU A 339 -9.06 -10.44 8.13
N GLN A 340 -10.25 -10.28 7.55
CA GLN A 340 -11.27 -11.33 7.47
C GLN A 340 -11.45 -11.76 6.03
N PHE A 341 -11.38 -13.05 5.76
CA PHE A 341 -11.61 -13.63 4.44
C PHE A 341 -12.25 -15.01 4.57
N THR A 342 -12.86 -15.49 3.48
CA THR A 342 -13.42 -16.85 3.43
C THR A 342 -12.51 -17.76 2.63
N LEU A 343 -12.14 -18.89 3.22
CA LEU A 343 -11.36 -19.94 2.56
C LEU A 343 -12.01 -21.29 2.84
N ASN A 344 -12.27 -22.09 1.80
CA ASN A 344 -12.96 -23.39 1.92
C ASN A 344 -14.28 -23.33 2.72
N HIS A 345 -15.09 -22.29 2.47
CA HIS A 345 -16.35 -22.01 3.17
C HIS A 345 -16.21 -21.73 4.68
N GLN A 346 -14.99 -21.53 5.18
CA GLN A 346 -14.72 -21.13 6.56
C GLN A 346 -14.29 -19.67 6.63
N GLU A 347 -14.80 -18.95 7.61
CA GLU A 347 -14.35 -17.60 7.93
C GLU A 347 -13.02 -17.67 8.68
N VAL A 348 -12.01 -16.98 8.14
CA VAL A 348 -10.67 -16.89 8.72
C VAL A 348 -10.39 -15.43 9.07
N LYS A 349 -9.85 -15.22 10.27
CA LYS A 349 -9.38 -13.93 10.77
C LYS A 349 -7.88 -13.99 11.03
N LEU A 350 -7.13 -13.10 10.39
CA LEU A 350 -5.72 -12.86 10.68
C LEU A 350 -5.62 -11.57 11.50
N TYR A 351 -5.38 -11.71 12.79
CA TYR A 351 -5.23 -10.62 13.74
C TYR A 351 -3.80 -10.09 13.77
N TYR A 352 -3.66 -8.77 13.95
CA TYR A 352 -2.41 -8.07 14.26
C TYR A 352 -2.40 -7.70 15.75
N GLU A 353 -1.35 -8.11 16.48
CA GLU A 353 -1.15 -7.83 17.92
C GLU A 353 -2.39 -8.16 18.78
N LYS A 354 -2.90 -9.39 18.67
CA LYS A 354 -4.00 -9.85 19.53
C LYS A 354 -3.43 -10.40 20.84
N THR A 355 -3.77 -9.74 21.95
CA THR A 355 -3.46 -10.23 23.30
C THR A 355 -4.41 -11.38 23.67
N PHE A 356 -3.84 -12.45 24.21
CA PHE A 356 -4.56 -13.56 24.82
C PHE A 356 -4.23 -13.57 26.30
N VAL A 357 -5.22 -13.26 27.14
CA VAL A 357 -5.11 -13.26 28.60
C VAL A 357 -5.43 -14.66 29.12
N GLU A 358 -4.82 -15.01 30.23
CA GLU A 358 -5.16 -16.20 31.03
C GLU A 358 -6.67 -16.23 31.32
N ASP A 359 -7.27 -17.42 31.33
CA ASP A 359 -8.68 -17.69 31.64
C ASP A 359 -9.77 -17.19 30.66
N GLU A 360 -9.46 -16.39 29.63
CA GLU A 360 -10.50 -15.79 28.78
C GLU A 360 -10.91 -16.56 27.52
N SER A 361 -10.21 -17.62 27.07
CA SER A 361 -10.76 -18.69 26.15
C SER A 361 -9.74 -19.58 25.44
N PHE A 362 -8.48 -19.13 25.23
CA PHE A 362 -7.50 -19.87 24.39
C PHE A 362 -6.08 -19.97 24.96
N ALA A 363 -5.72 -19.18 25.98
CA ALA A 363 -4.43 -19.26 26.66
C ALA A 363 -4.54 -20.09 27.95
N TRP A 364 -3.57 -20.95 28.24
CA TRP A 364 -3.66 -21.94 29.33
C TRP A 364 -2.67 -21.69 30.48
N VAL A 365 -1.65 -20.84 30.29
CA VAL A 365 -0.58 -20.64 31.29
C VAL A 365 -0.11 -19.19 31.40
N ASN A 366 0.01 -18.45 30.30
CA ASN A 366 0.56 -17.08 30.31
C ASN A 366 -0.16 -16.16 29.34
N THR A 367 -0.17 -14.86 29.66
CA THR A 367 -0.57 -13.82 28.72
C THR A 367 0.43 -13.76 27.56
N HIS A 368 -0.07 -13.85 26.33
CA HIS A 368 0.75 -13.79 25.12
C HIS A 368 0.19 -12.79 24.11
N GLU A 369 1.10 -12.17 23.36
CA GLU A 369 0.79 -11.22 22.30
C GLU A 369 1.65 -11.57 21.08
N PRO A 370 1.22 -12.55 20.26
CA PRO A 370 1.88 -12.83 18.99
C PRO A 370 1.67 -11.67 18.02
N ASP A 371 2.68 -11.38 17.20
CA ASP A 371 2.60 -10.31 16.18
C ASP A 371 1.42 -10.59 15.22
N PHE A 372 1.23 -11.86 14.83
CA PHE A 372 0.08 -12.29 14.05
C PHE A 372 -0.55 -13.57 14.59
N THR A 373 -1.88 -13.60 14.61
CA THR A 373 -2.64 -14.82 14.95
C THR A 373 -3.68 -15.12 13.89
N ILE A 374 -3.73 -16.37 13.43
CA ILE A 374 -4.66 -16.84 12.42
C ILE A 374 -5.69 -17.73 13.11
N GLN A 375 -6.96 -17.34 13.02
CA GLN A 375 -8.05 -17.93 13.79
C GLN A 375 -9.27 -18.17 12.89
N THR A 376 -9.98 -19.27 13.14
CA THR A 376 -11.34 -19.51 12.65
C THR A 376 -12.35 -19.26 13.77
N ASN A 377 -13.65 -19.37 13.50
CA ASN A 377 -14.67 -19.27 14.54
C ASN A 377 -14.53 -20.32 15.66
N GLN A 378 -13.73 -21.37 15.45
CA GLN A 378 -13.65 -22.53 16.35
C GLN A 378 -12.28 -22.64 17.05
N GLU A 379 -11.19 -22.19 16.44
CA GLU A 379 -9.84 -22.42 16.96
C GLU A 379 -8.77 -21.47 16.38
N ILE A 380 -7.60 -21.43 17.04
CA ILE A 380 -6.39 -20.78 16.53
C ILE A 380 -5.63 -21.80 15.66
N ILE A 381 -5.55 -21.54 14.37
CA ILE A 381 -4.93 -22.46 13.39
C ILE A 381 -3.47 -22.14 13.09
N GLY A 382 -2.97 -20.98 13.54
CA GLY A 382 -1.58 -20.57 13.30
C GLY A 382 -1.19 -19.31 14.06
N VAL A 383 0.09 -19.21 14.40
CA VAL A 383 0.72 -18.01 14.97
C VAL A 383 1.96 -17.65 14.16
N LEU A 384 2.19 -16.36 13.93
CA LEU A 384 3.38 -15.88 13.25
C LEU A 384 4.04 -14.76 14.09
N ASP A 385 5.37 -14.72 14.09
CA ASP A 385 6.17 -13.68 14.75
C ASP A 385 7.18 -13.16 13.71
N ALA A 386 7.27 -11.85 13.56
CA ALA A 386 8.17 -11.20 12.60
C ALA A 386 9.28 -10.45 13.33
N LYS A 387 10.52 -10.63 12.90
CA LYS A 387 11.69 -9.99 13.53
C LYS A 387 12.66 -9.51 12.48
N ASN A 388 13.18 -8.29 12.63
CA ASN A 388 14.01 -7.62 11.62
C ASN A 388 15.50 -7.55 11.99
N TYR A 389 15.96 -8.27 13.02
CA TYR A 389 17.33 -8.21 13.52
C TYR A 389 18.20 -9.38 13.08
N ASN A 390 19.51 -9.16 13.01
CA ASN A 390 20.49 -10.20 12.79
C ASN A 390 21.04 -10.69 14.14
N PHE A 391 20.29 -11.52 14.88
CA PHE A 391 20.86 -12.17 16.05
C PHE A 391 21.83 -13.31 15.63
N PRO A 392 22.88 -13.56 16.43
CA PRO A 392 23.68 -14.78 16.38
C PRO A 392 22.99 -15.98 17.06
N ASP A 393 21.94 -15.74 17.87
CA ASP A 393 21.24 -16.75 18.66
C ASP A 393 19.86 -17.04 18.06
N GLU A 394 19.76 -18.17 17.32
CA GLU A 394 18.54 -18.60 16.64
C GLU A 394 17.48 -19.17 17.60
N ASP A 395 17.86 -19.47 18.85
CA ASP A 395 16.98 -20.21 19.77
C ASP A 395 15.94 -19.32 20.46
N ALA A 396 16.21 -18.03 20.69
CA ALA A 396 15.26 -17.17 21.40
C ALA A 396 13.93 -16.95 20.64
N PRO A 397 13.91 -16.56 19.35
CA PRO A 397 12.67 -16.44 18.58
C PRO A 397 11.95 -17.79 18.43
N LYS A 398 12.71 -18.87 18.26
CA LYS A 398 12.21 -20.24 18.17
C LYS A 398 11.52 -20.67 19.46
N ASN A 399 12.11 -20.42 20.63
CA ASN A 399 11.51 -20.73 21.91
C ASN A 399 10.25 -19.89 22.16
N LYS A 400 10.26 -18.62 21.73
CA LYS A 400 9.09 -17.73 21.81
C LYS A 400 7.91 -18.26 21.00
N ILE A 401 8.11 -18.60 19.72
CA ILE A 401 7.02 -19.13 18.89
C ILE A 401 6.56 -20.51 19.36
N LEU A 402 7.44 -21.35 19.89
CA LEU A 402 7.06 -22.64 20.48
C LEU A 402 6.22 -22.47 21.75
N ALA A 403 6.56 -21.48 22.58
CA ALA A 403 5.73 -21.10 23.72
C ALA A 403 4.34 -20.63 23.26
N TYR A 404 4.26 -19.81 22.21
CA TYR A 404 2.98 -19.41 21.61
C TYR A 404 2.18 -20.60 21.06
N MET A 405 2.81 -21.47 20.28
CA MET A 405 2.18 -22.66 19.71
C MET A 405 1.64 -23.58 20.80
N THR A 406 2.43 -23.79 21.85
CA THR A 406 2.02 -24.56 23.01
C THR A 406 0.87 -23.83 23.68
N ASN A 407 1.07 -22.65 24.26
CA ASN A 407 0.04 -21.94 25.04
C ASN A 407 -1.20 -21.48 24.26
N LEU A 408 -1.24 -21.55 22.93
CA LEU A 408 -2.45 -21.26 22.14
C LEU A 408 -3.04 -22.51 21.47
N GLY A 409 -2.45 -23.69 21.72
CA GLY A 409 -2.95 -24.96 21.21
C GLY A 409 -2.88 -25.11 19.69
N THR A 410 -1.98 -24.41 19.01
CA THR A 410 -1.87 -24.42 17.55
C THR A 410 -0.74 -25.30 17.03
N GLY A 411 -1.01 -26.05 15.97
CA GLY A 411 -0.04 -26.92 15.30
C GLY A 411 0.87 -26.22 14.29
N TYR A 412 0.72 -24.90 14.08
CA TYR A 412 1.50 -24.14 13.10
C TYR A 412 2.06 -22.85 13.71
N GLY A 413 3.37 -22.71 13.59
CA GLY A 413 4.11 -21.50 13.93
C GLY A 413 4.96 -21.06 12.75
N GLY A 414 5.05 -19.75 12.54
CA GLY A 414 5.93 -19.16 11.54
C GLY A 414 6.78 -18.05 12.13
N ILE A 415 8.06 -18.01 11.76
CA ILE A 415 8.94 -16.88 12.04
C ILE A 415 9.26 -16.19 10.72
N ILE A 416 8.98 -14.89 10.61
CA ILE A 416 9.30 -14.10 9.42
C ILE A 416 10.55 -13.27 9.72
N TRP A 417 11.61 -13.49 8.94
CA TRP A 417 12.96 -12.94 9.18
C TRP A 417 13.59 -12.48 7.85
N PRO A 418 14.34 -11.37 7.78
CA PRO A 418 15.18 -11.01 6.62
C PRO A 418 16.36 -11.95 6.23
N LYS A 419 16.59 -13.11 6.89
CA LYS A 419 17.67 -14.09 6.58
C LYS A 419 17.13 -15.28 5.77
N ASP A 420 18.01 -16.07 5.16
CA ASP A 420 17.65 -17.25 4.36
C ASP A 420 16.70 -18.20 5.10
N SER A 421 15.73 -18.76 4.37
CA SER A 421 14.68 -19.59 4.96
C SER A 421 15.19 -20.97 5.32
N MET A 422 14.86 -21.45 6.53
CA MET A 422 15.00 -22.85 6.92
C MET A 422 13.63 -23.41 7.32
N GLU A 423 13.39 -24.70 7.10
CA GLU A 423 12.18 -25.37 7.57
C GLU A 423 12.55 -26.38 8.65
N TYR A 424 11.87 -26.33 9.80
CA TYR A 424 12.10 -27.24 10.91
C TYR A 424 10.85 -28.07 11.19
N ILE A 425 10.90 -29.35 10.79
CA ILE A 425 9.84 -30.32 11.07
C ILE A 425 10.28 -31.13 12.29
N PHE A 426 9.53 -31.02 13.38
CA PHE A 426 9.78 -31.85 14.56
C PHE A 426 9.59 -33.33 14.20
N PRO A 427 10.54 -34.21 14.55
CA PRO A 427 10.39 -35.64 14.29
C PRO A 427 9.11 -36.15 14.97
N ARG A 428 8.31 -36.94 14.25
CA ARG A 428 7.18 -37.66 14.85
C ARG A 428 7.76 -38.64 15.87
N ASN A 429 7.59 -38.37 17.16
CA ASN A 429 7.97 -39.33 18.20
C ASN A 429 7.20 -40.64 17.99
N ASN A 430 7.95 -41.69 17.67
CA ASN A 430 7.44 -43.04 17.56
C ASN A 430 7.15 -43.58 18.97
N LYS A 431 5.86 -43.62 19.30
CA LYS A 431 5.24 -44.41 20.38
C LYS A 431 5.60 -43.99 21.84
N SER A 432 4.61 -44.26 22.69
CA SER A 432 4.52 -44.21 24.16
C SER A 432 4.51 -42.89 24.95
N ASP A 433 5.28 -41.84 24.65
CA ASP A 433 5.38 -40.68 25.60
C ASP A 433 4.81 -39.34 25.11
N SER A 434 3.90 -39.34 24.12
CA SER A 434 3.25 -38.10 23.72
C SER A 434 2.19 -37.69 24.75
N THR A 435 2.50 -36.71 25.59
CA THR A 435 1.48 -35.90 26.26
C THR A 435 0.46 -35.44 25.22
N LYS A 436 -0.81 -35.36 25.64
CA LYS A 436 -2.03 -35.19 24.80
C LYS A 436 -2.01 -34.00 23.83
N TYR A 437 -1.00 -33.13 23.91
CA TYR A 437 -0.95 -31.80 23.32
C TYR A 437 0.10 -31.60 22.20
N HIS A 438 0.96 -32.58 21.84
CA HIS A 438 2.13 -32.32 20.98
C HIS A 438 2.17 -33.05 19.63
N LYS A 439 1.04 -33.52 19.08
CA LYS A 439 1.05 -34.22 17.78
C LYS A 439 0.88 -33.23 16.62
N ASN A 440 1.96 -33.05 15.84
CA ASN A 440 2.06 -32.30 14.57
C ASN A 440 2.36 -30.78 14.67
N LEU A 441 3.35 -30.40 15.49
CA LEU A 441 3.92 -29.04 15.44
C LEU A 441 4.72 -28.85 14.14
N LYS A 442 4.38 -27.83 13.36
CA LYS A 442 5.16 -27.38 12.19
C LYS A 442 5.66 -25.97 12.46
N LEU A 443 6.98 -25.80 12.46
CA LEU A 443 7.62 -24.49 12.58
C LEU A 443 8.33 -24.14 11.27
N VAL A 444 7.97 -23.01 10.67
CA VAL A 444 8.50 -22.57 9.38
C VAL A 444 9.21 -21.22 9.53
N PHE A 445 10.39 -21.07 8.93
CA PHE A 445 11.07 -19.77 8.84
C PHE A 445 10.89 -19.20 7.44
N TYR A 446 10.34 -18.00 7.36
CA TYR A 446 10.05 -17.26 6.15
C TYR A 446 11.10 -16.16 5.94
N SER A 447 11.84 -16.24 4.84
CA SER A 447 12.85 -15.24 4.48
C SER A 447 12.20 -14.04 3.79
N LEU A 448 12.11 -12.90 4.47
CA LEU A 448 11.52 -11.69 3.90
C LEU A 448 12.39 -10.46 4.13
N ASN A 449 13.30 -10.18 3.20
CA ASN A 449 14.24 -9.07 3.31
C ASN A 449 13.76 -7.82 2.54
N PRO A 450 13.53 -6.67 3.20
CA PRO A 450 13.05 -5.44 2.55
C PRO A 450 13.97 -4.97 1.40
N ASN A 451 15.29 -5.01 1.57
CA ASN A 451 16.26 -4.60 0.56
C ASN A 451 16.24 -5.47 -0.69
N THR A 452 16.02 -6.77 -0.52
CA THR A 452 15.98 -7.71 -1.65
C THR A 452 14.70 -7.48 -2.44
N ILE A 453 13.59 -7.22 -1.75
CA ILE A 453 12.26 -7.02 -2.34
C ILE A 453 12.15 -5.68 -3.07
N MET A 454 12.89 -4.64 -2.65
CA MET A 454 13.04 -3.41 -3.44
C MET A 454 13.49 -3.68 -4.88
N ASN A 455 14.21 -4.79 -5.11
CA ASN A 455 14.80 -5.14 -6.39
C ASN A 455 14.19 -6.41 -7.03
N GLN A 456 13.44 -7.24 -6.28
CA GLN A 456 12.93 -8.54 -6.74
C GLN A 456 11.55 -8.89 -6.14
N THR A 457 10.47 -8.51 -6.83
CA THR A 457 9.09 -8.70 -6.35
C THR A 457 8.67 -10.18 -6.20
N ASN A 458 9.29 -11.09 -6.96
CA ASN A 458 8.94 -12.51 -6.97
C ASN A 458 9.20 -13.24 -5.63
N ILE A 459 10.20 -12.80 -4.85
CA ILE A 459 10.55 -13.43 -3.56
C ILE A 459 9.45 -13.18 -2.53
N LEU A 460 8.95 -11.94 -2.45
CA LEU A 460 7.83 -11.56 -1.60
C LEU A 460 6.60 -12.43 -1.92
N GLU A 461 6.26 -12.55 -3.20
CA GLU A 461 5.11 -13.35 -3.62
C GLU A 461 5.26 -14.83 -3.25
N THR A 462 6.45 -15.40 -3.42
CA THR A 462 6.74 -16.81 -3.06
C THR A 462 6.56 -17.07 -1.57
N VAL A 463 7.01 -16.15 -0.71
CA VAL A 463 6.91 -16.30 0.75
C VAL A 463 5.46 -16.18 1.21
N LEU A 464 4.75 -15.17 0.71
CA LEU A 464 3.34 -14.97 1.04
C LEU A 464 2.46 -16.09 0.49
N GLU A 465 2.82 -16.67 -0.65
CA GLU A 465 2.20 -17.89 -1.18
C GLU A 465 2.33 -19.06 -0.21
N LYS A 466 3.52 -19.30 0.33
CA LYS A 466 3.74 -20.38 1.31
C LYS A 466 2.90 -20.19 2.57
N ILE A 467 2.78 -18.96 3.07
CA ILE A 467 1.91 -18.64 4.22
C ILE A 467 0.44 -18.93 3.86
N TYR A 468 -0.01 -18.44 2.71
CA TYR A 468 -1.38 -18.66 2.22
C TYR A 468 -1.71 -20.15 2.06
N LEU A 469 -0.80 -20.92 1.45
CA LEU A 469 -0.96 -22.36 1.25
C LEU A 469 -0.96 -23.13 2.58
N GLU A 470 -0.16 -22.74 3.56
CA GLU A 470 -0.19 -23.39 4.87
C GLU A 470 -1.53 -23.16 5.58
N ILE A 471 -2.06 -21.92 5.56
CA ILE A 471 -3.41 -21.62 6.06
C ILE A 471 -4.44 -22.48 5.35
N ARG A 472 -4.35 -22.56 4.02
CA ARG A 472 -5.26 -23.37 3.20
C ARG A 472 -5.23 -24.85 3.55
N ASN A 473 -4.04 -25.44 3.63
CA ASN A 473 -3.87 -26.87 3.91
C ASN A 473 -4.43 -27.25 5.28
N ARG A 474 -4.30 -26.35 6.28
CA ARG A 474 -4.87 -26.55 7.61
C ARG A 474 -6.40 -26.59 7.57
N LEU A 475 -7.02 -25.77 6.72
CA LEU A 475 -8.46 -25.72 6.54
C LEU A 475 -8.99 -26.88 5.66
N GLU A 476 -8.20 -27.37 4.70
CA GLU A 476 -8.55 -28.55 3.87
C GLU A 476 -8.54 -29.86 4.65
N SER A 477 -7.83 -29.91 5.78
CA SER A 477 -7.85 -31.07 6.69
C SER A 477 -9.10 -31.12 7.58
N ALA A 478 -10.24 -30.60 7.13
CA ALA A 478 -11.53 -30.73 7.81
C ALA A 478 -12.39 -31.82 7.15
N THR A 479 -12.81 -32.85 7.91
CA THR A 479 -13.71 -33.91 7.45
C THR A 479 -14.97 -33.93 8.30
N LYS A 480 -16.14 -33.92 7.65
CA LYS A 480 -17.45 -34.02 8.31
C LYS A 480 -18.08 -35.37 8.04
N CYS A 481 -18.58 -36.03 9.08
CA CYS A 481 -19.27 -37.30 8.98
C CYS A 481 -20.68 -37.05 8.43
N PRO A 482 -21.10 -37.72 7.34
CA PRO A 482 -22.43 -37.52 6.77
C PRO A 482 -23.55 -38.11 7.64
N LYS A 483 -23.24 -39.06 8.55
CA LYS A 483 -24.23 -39.73 9.41
C LYS A 483 -24.57 -38.94 10.67
N CYS A 484 -23.55 -38.53 11.45
CA CYS A 484 -23.77 -37.82 12.72
C CYS A 484 -23.41 -36.33 12.67
N GLY A 485 -22.86 -35.83 11.56
CA GLY A 485 -22.47 -34.43 11.43
C GLY A 485 -21.20 -34.02 12.18
N ILE A 486 -20.54 -34.94 12.91
CA ILE A 486 -19.28 -34.64 13.61
C ILE A 486 -18.22 -34.15 12.61
N VAL A 487 -17.50 -33.09 12.97
CA VAL A 487 -16.44 -32.51 12.17
C VAL A 487 -15.12 -32.80 12.88
N ALA A 488 -14.12 -33.24 12.12
CA ALA A 488 -12.75 -33.35 12.56
C ALA A 488 -11.90 -32.37 11.75
N ILE A 489 -11.14 -31.51 12.41
CA ILE A 489 -10.29 -30.52 11.77
C ILE A 489 -8.83 -30.81 12.12
N GLY A 490 -7.96 -30.81 11.12
CA GLY A 490 -6.57 -31.21 11.28
C GLY A 490 -6.38 -32.73 11.23
N ASN A 491 -5.18 -33.14 10.81
CA ASN A 491 -4.82 -34.55 10.68
C ASN A 491 -4.93 -35.35 11.99
N SER A 492 -4.76 -34.69 13.15
CA SER A 492 -4.85 -35.33 14.47
C SER A 492 -6.30 -35.72 14.80
N GLU A 493 -7.23 -34.77 14.65
CA GLU A 493 -8.64 -35.07 14.84
C GLU A 493 -9.17 -35.99 13.76
N ILE A 494 -8.75 -35.82 12.51
CA ILE A 494 -9.13 -36.72 11.43
C ILE A 494 -8.68 -38.14 11.77
N GLU A 495 -7.44 -38.38 12.16
CA GLU A 495 -7.01 -39.73 12.51
C GLU A 495 -7.79 -40.29 13.71
N ARG A 496 -8.03 -39.46 14.73
CA ARG A 496 -8.77 -39.83 15.94
C ARG A 496 -10.23 -40.17 15.65
N LEU A 497 -10.94 -39.28 14.95
CA LEU A 497 -12.39 -39.34 14.75
C LEU A 497 -12.78 -40.09 13.49
N PHE A 498 -11.97 -40.06 12.42
CA PHE A 498 -12.27 -40.68 11.13
C PHE A 498 -11.30 -41.79 10.77
N GLY A 499 -10.01 -41.65 11.07
CA GLY A 499 -8.95 -42.54 10.58
C GLY A 499 -8.67 -42.37 9.09
N TYR A 500 -7.53 -42.89 8.63
CA TYR A 500 -7.21 -42.98 7.20
C TYR A 500 -7.40 -44.41 6.64
N ARG A 501 -7.65 -44.52 5.32
CA ARG A 501 -7.50 -45.75 4.54
C ARG A 501 -6.35 -45.63 3.55
N LYS A 502 -5.60 -46.71 3.38
CA LYS A 502 -4.67 -46.90 2.26
C LYS A 502 -5.44 -47.42 1.04
N MET A 503 -5.24 -46.79 -0.11
CA MET A 503 -5.71 -47.25 -1.42
C MET A 503 -4.51 -47.22 -2.38
N GLY A 504 -3.79 -48.34 -2.45
CA GLY A 504 -2.49 -48.42 -3.12
C GLY A 504 -1.44 -47.56 -2.40
N GLU A 505 -0.74 -46.73 -3.16
CA GLU A 505 0.26 -45.77 -2.63
C GLU A 505 -0.38 -44.52 -2.00
N ILE A 506 -1.70 -44.34 -2.11
CA ILE A 506 -2.40 -43.13 -1.68
C ILE A 506 -3.12 -43.36 -0.34
N THR A 507 -2.97 -42.43 0.59
CA THR A 507 -3.71 -42.41 1.86
C THR A 507 -4.86 -41.40 1.78
N ARG A 508 -6.09 -41.82 2.09
CA ARG A 508 -7.28 -40.94 2.10
C ARG A 508 -8.00 -40.99 3.44
N VAL A 509 -8.61 -39.88 3.82
CA VAL A 509 -9.48 -39.80 5.00
C VAL A 509 -10.71 -40.70 4.81
N GLN A 510 -11.16 -41.36 5.88
CA GLN A 510 -12.42 -42.08 5.88
C GLN A 510 -13.59 -41.08 5.86
N SER A 511 -14.61 -41.35 5.06
CA SER A 511 -15.76 -40.45 4.93
C SER A 511 -16.68 -40.45 6.16
N TRP A 512 -16.65 -41.49 7.00
CA TRP A 512 -17.49 -41.63 8.19
C TRP A 512 -16.63 -41.68 9.45
N CYS A 513 -17.10 -41.09 10.55
CA CYS A 513 -16.39 -41.17 11.82
C CYS A 513 -16.34 -42.62 12.34
N ARG A 514 -15.36 -42.94 13.19
CA ARG A 514 -15.13 -44.28 13.76
C ARG A 514 -16.40 -44.81 14.43
N GLU A 515 -17.07 -43.99 15.25
CA GLU A 515 -18.32 -44.37 15.92
C GLU A 515 -19.43 -44.73 14.92
N CYS A 516 -19.58 -43.94 13.85
CA CYS A 516 -20.58 -44.21 12.81
C CYS A 516 -20.26 -45.40 11.92
N ARG A 517 -18.99 -45.82 11.86
CA ARG A 517 -18.52 -47.01 11.12
C ARG A 517 -18.59 -48.29 11.94
N SER A 518 -18.55 -48.18 13.27
CA SER A 518 -18.74 -49.32 14.19
C SER A 518 -20.22 -49.66 14.44
N LEU A 519 -21.14 -48.84 13.94
CA LEU A 519 -22.60 -49.00 13.98
C LEU A 519 -23.13 -49.30 12.58
#